data_AF-A0A9X1R3R5-F1
#
_entry.id   AF-A0A9X1R3R5-F1
#
_cell.length_a   1.000
_cell.length_b   1.000
_cell.length_c   1.000
_cell.angle_alpha   90.00
_cell.angle_beta   90.00
_cell.angle_gamma   90.00
#
_symmetry.space_group_name_H-M   'P 1'
#
loop_
_entity.id
_entity.type
_entity.pdbx_description
1 polymer ?
#
loop_
_entity_poly.entity_id
_entity_poly.type
_entity_poly.pdbx_seq_one_letter_code
_entity_poly.pdbx_strand_id
1 'polypeptide(L)'
;MTPEIAKNIGIKKALQSATIGILIAFLFMMLLAGGNPQWMLEWNYWINIIIGIGIFYGLAYWFGKNAGYEILIKKKDSDKVGAKYGFLTLIITAFLVGWTGFVQEGMEPYDTFLDSFEDYIFKPFFWITFIGFLPAILVGILFGKWIRKSKE
;
A
#
# COMPACT_ATOMS: atom_id res chain seq x y z
N MET A 1 16.96 18.21 -16.15
CA MET A 1 16.77 17.24 -15.04
C MET A 1 17.23 15.87 -15.50
N THR A 2 18.10 15.20 -14.74
CA THR A 2 18.62 13.87 -15.08
C THR A 2 17.65 12.75 -14.63
N PRO A 3 17.72 11.55 -15.21
CA PRO A 3 16.91 10.41 -14.79
C PRO A 3 17.06 10.05 -13.31
N GLU A 4 18.26 10.19 -12.76
CA GLU A 4 18.54 9.86 -11.36
C GLU A 4 17.88 10.83 -10.39
N ILE A 5 17.94 12.14 -10.68
CA ILE A 5 17.23 13.16 -9.90
C ILE A 5 15.72 12.92 -9.95
N ALA A 6 15.16 12.63 -11.14
CA ALA A 6 13.74 12.35 -11.29
C ALA A 6 13.28 11.13 -10.48
N LYS A 7 14.07 10.07 -10.48
CA LYS A 7 13.84 8.86 -9.69
C LYS A 7 13.84 9.16 -8.19
N ASN A 8 14.82 9.91 -7.70
CA ASN A 8 14.93 10.27 -6.28
C ASN A 8 13.78 11.17 -5.81
N ILE A 9 13.33 12.12 -6.64
CA ILE A 9 12.11 12.89 -6.37
C ILE A 9 10.90 11.96 -6.24
N GLY A 10 10.74 11.04 -7.18
CA GLY A 10 9.65 10.07 -7.18
C GLY A 10 9.64 9.19 -5.93
N ILE A 11 10.80 8.66 -5.53
CA ILE A 11 10.96 7.89 -4.29
C ILE A 11 10.53 8.73 -3.08
N LYS A 12 11.07 9.94 -2.91
CA LYS A 12 10.75 10.80 -1.77
C LYS A 12 9.25 11.07 -1.66
N LYS A 13 8.58 11.40 -2.78
CA LYS A 13 7.13 11.65 -2.79
C LYS A 13 6.31 10.39 -2.56
N ALA A 14 6.76 9.24 -3.04
CA ALA A 14 6.07 7.98 -2.83
C ALA A 14 6.14 7.54 -1.36
N LEU A 15 7.29 7.70 -0.70
CA LEU A 15 7.41 7.41 0.73
C LEU A 15 6.50 8.32 1.58
N GLN A 16 6.42 9.62 1.26
CA GLN A 16 5.46 10.54 1.90
C GLN A 16 4.01 10.09 1.68
N SER A 17 3.68 9.68 0.46
CA SER A 17 2.36 9.16 0.12
C SER A 17 2.04 7.85 0.85
N ALA A 18 3.03 6.99 1.04
CA ALA A 18 2.89 5.73 1.77
C ALA A 18 2.60 5.99 3.25
N THR A 19 3.28 6.96 3.87
CA THR A 19 2.98 7.38 5.25
C THR A 19 1.53 7.83 5.41
N ILE A 20 1.00 8.60 4.45
CA ILE A 20 -0.41 9.02 4.43
C ILE A 20 -1.34 7.81 4.28
N GLY A 21 -1.00 6.87 3.39
CA GLY A 21 -1.76 5.63 3.21
C GLY A 21 -1.84 4.80 4.51
N ILE A 22 -0.73 4.66 5.22
CA ILE A 22 -0.68 3.97 6.52
C ILE A 22 -1.52 4.71 7.55
N LEU A 23 -1.45 6.04 7.61
CA LEU A 23 -2.29 6.84 8.51
C LEU A 23 -3.78 6.63 8.22
N ILE A 24 -4.18 6.62 6.95
CA ILE A 24 -5.57 6.36 6.54
C ILE A 24 -5.99 4.95 6.98
N ALA A 25 -5.16 3.94 6.74
CA ALA A 25 -5.45 2.57 7.15
C ALA A 25 -5.58 2.46 8.68
N PHE A 26 -4.71 3.13 9.43
CA PHE A 26 -4.77 3.18 10.88
C PHE A 26 -6.06 3.85 11.39
N LEU A 27 -6.43 4.99 10.83
CA LEU A 27 -7.69 5.68 11.17
C LEU A 27 -8.91 4.83 10.82
N PHE A 28 -8.85 4.08 9.73
CA PHE A 28 -9.90 3.15 9.33
C PHE A 28 -10.05 2.01 10.36
N MET A 29 -8.94 1.40 10.79
CA MET A 29 -8.97 0.38 11.85
C MET A 29 -9.49 0.94 13.17
N MET A 30 -9.07 2.14 13.55
CA MET A 30 -9.59 2.82 14.74
C MET A 30 -11.11 3.04 14.66
N LEU A 31 -11.64 3.42 13.49
CA LEU A 31 -13.07 3.56 13.27
C LEU A 31 -13.81 2.22 13.44
N LEU A 32 -13.28 1.13 12.86
CA LEU A 32 -13.86 -0.21 13.00
C LEU A 32 -13.83 -0.72 14.45
N ALA A 33 -12.83 -0.32 15.24
CA ALA A 33 -12.72 -0.61 16.66
C ALA A 33 -13.56 0.32 17.57
N GLY A 34 -14.54 1.05 17.01
CA GLY A 34 -15.42 1.94 17.78
C GLY A 34 -14.72 3.21 18.29
N GLY A 35 -13.62 3.62 17.66
CA GLY A 35 -12.84 4.81 18.05
C GLY A 35 -11.88 4.59 19.22
N ASN A 36 -11.75 3.36 19.73
CA ASN A 36 -10.91 3.06 20.88
C ASN A 36 -9.48 2.65 20.45
N PRO A 37 -8.42 3.41 20.76
CA PRO A 37 -7.04 3.07 20.39
C PRO A 37 -6.52 1.79 21.07
N GLN A 38 -7.22 1.26 22.08
CA GLN A 38 -6.89 0.01 22.77
C GLN A 38 -6.77 -1.20 21.82
N TRP A 39 -7.41 -1.15 20.65
CA TRP A 39 -7.31 -2.21 19.63
C TRP A 39 -5.86 -2.56 19.28
N MET A 40 -4.94 -1.60 19.35
CA MET A 40 -3.51 -1.84 19.12
C MET A 40 -2.91 -2.77 20.17
N LEU A 41 -3.28 -2.58 21.45
CA LEU A 41 -2.74 -3.37 22.56
C LEU A 41 -3.31 -4.78 22.59
N GLU A 42 -4.54 -4.94 22.10
CA GLU A 42 -5.24 -6.24 22.04
C GLU A 42 -4.88 -7.04 20.77
N TRP A 43 -4.21 -6.41 19.80
CA TRP A 43 -3.85 -7.06 18.54
C TRP A 43 -2.66 -8.00 18.71
N ASN A 44 -2.88 -9.30 18.53
CA ASN A 44 -1.82 -10.31 18.69
C ASN A 44 -0.92 -10.48 17.45
N TYR A 45 -1.32 -9.93 16.29
CA TYR A 45 -0.64 -10.15 15.01
C TYR A 45 0.23 -8.97 14.57
N TRP A 46 0.99 -8.40 15.51
CA TRP A 46 1.90 -7.27 15.26
C TRP A 46 2.91 -7.54 14.15
N ILE A 47 3.38 -8.78 14.06
CA ILE A 47 4.33 -9.20 13.02
C ILE A 47 3.74 -9.01 11.62
N ASN A 48 2.45 -9.26 11.42
CA ASN A 48 1.77 -9.07 10.13
C ASN A 48 1.69 -7.58 9.76
N ILE A 49 1.44 -6.72 10.76
CA ILE A 49 1.45 -5.26 10.57
C ILE A 49 2.85 -4.78 10.18
N ILE A 50 3.90 -5.22 10.90
CA ILE A 50 5.28 -4.82 10.63
C ILE A 50 5.72 -5.27 9.23
N ILE A 51 5.46 -6.52 8.87
CA ILE A 51 5.77 -7.05 7.53
C ILE A 51 4.99 -6.28 6.47
N GLY A 52 3.70 -6.02 6.69
CA GLY A 52 2.87 -5.25 5.77
C GLY A 52 3.37 -3.83 5.54
N ILE A 53 3.76 -3.13 6.61
CA ILE A 53 4.40 -1.80 6.50
C ILE A 53 5.70 -1.89 5.70
N GLY A 54 6.54 -2.90 5.96
CA GLY A 54 7.80 -3.13 5.24
C GLY A 54 7.57 -3.34 3.73
N ILE A 55 6.65 -4.22 3.37
CA ILE A 55 6.25 -4.49 1.98
C ILE A 55 5.71 -3.21 1.33
N PHE A 56 4.83 -2.49 2.01
CA PHE A 56 4.19 -1.28 1.50
C PHE A 56 5.22 -0.18 1.19
N TYR A 57 6.15 0.09 2.11
CA TYR A 57 7.25 1.04 1.86
C TYR A 57 8.22 0.56 0.78
N GLY A 58 8.53 -0.74 0.72
CA GLY A 58 9.37 -1.32 -0.32
C GLY A 58 8.77 -1.13 -1.73
N LEU A 59 7.47 -1.38 -1.87
CA LEU A 59 6.74 -1.14 -3.12
C LEU A 59 6.64 0.36 -3.43
N ALA A 60 6.36 1.20 -2.43
CA ALA A 60 6.36 2.65 -2.62
C ALA A 60 7.72 3.18 -3.11
N TYR A 61 8.83 2.65 -2.58
CA TYR A 61 10.17 2.97 -3.08
C TYR A 61 10.33 2.60 -4.56
N TRP A 62 10.01 1.35 -4.92
CA TRP A 62 10.19 0.86 -6.30
C TRP A 62 9.27 1.57 -7.29
N PHE A 63 7.98 1.71 -6.97
CA PHE A 63 7.02 2.39 -7.82
C PHE A 63 7.22 3.90 -7.85
N GLY A 64 7.68 4.50 -6.76
CA GLY A 64 8.08 5.91 -6.71
C GLY A 64 9.20 6.22 -7.71
N LYS A 65 10.23 5.37 -7.77
CA LYS A 65 11.32 5.46 -8.75
C LYS A 65 10.77 5.48 -10.19
N ASN A 66 9.85 4.57 -10.50
CA ASN A 66 9.27 4.45 -11.84
C ASN A 66 8.33 5.63 -12.16
N ALA A 67 7.51 6.06 -11.21
CA ALA A 67 6.61 7.21 -11.34
C ALA A 67 7.39 8.50 -11.61
N GLY A 68 8.46 8.75 -10.84
CA GLY A 68 9.33 9.92 -11.02
C GLY A 68 9.92 9.96 -12.43
N TYR A 69 10.42 8.82 -12.92
CA TYR A 69 10.94 8.72 -14.28
C TYR A 69 9.84 8.91 -15.35
N GLU A 70 8.68 8.27 -15.21
CA GLU A 70 7.58 8.38 -16.16
C GLU A 70 7.01 9.81 -16.26
N ILE A 71 6.83 10.49 -15.13
CA ILE A 71 6.26 11.85 -15.08
C ILE A 71 7.30 12.88 -15.50
N LEU A 72 8.49 12.86 -14.92
CA LEU A 72 9.46 13.95 -15.09
C LEU A 72 10.35 13.80 -16.32
N ILE A 73 10.64 12.56 -16.77
CA ILE A 73 11.47 12.32 -17.96
C ILE A 73 10.59 12.04 -19.16
N LYS A 74 9.71 11.03 -19.08
CA LYS A 74 8.83 10.64 -20.20
C LYS A 74 7.62 11.56 -20.38
N LYS A 75 7.42 12.56 -19.52
CA LYS A 75 6.33 13.56 -19.61
C LYS A 75 4.94 12.94 -19.68
N LYS A 76 4.75 11.77 -19.06
CA LYS A 76 3.43 11.15 -18.97
C LYS A 76 2.53 11.94 -18.03
N ASP A 77 1.23 11.77 -18.22
CA ASP A 77 0.20 12.38 -17.38
C ASP A 77 0.38 11.98 -15.90
N SER A 78 0.48 12.99 -15.04
CA SER A 78 0.78 12.80 -13.61
C SER A 78 -0.33 12.05 -12.88
N ASP A 79 -1.58 12.31 -13.26
CA ASP A 79 -2.75 11.81 -12.54
C ASP A 79 -2.92 10.33 -12.85
N LYS A 80 -2.80 9.94 -14.13
CA LYS A 80 -2.81 8.53 -14.58
C LYS A 80 -1.64 7.73 -14.00
N VAL A 81 -0.43 8.27 -14.03
CA VAL A 81 0.75 7.57 -13.48
C VAL A 81 0.64 7.43 -11.97
N GLY A 82 0.18 8.48 -11.28
CA GLY A 82 -0.07 8.47 -9.84
C GLY A 82 -1.12 7.44 -9.42
N ALA A 83 -2.29 7.45 -10.08
CA ALA A 83 -3.36 6.48 -9.86
C ALA A 83 -2.88 5.03 -10.11
N LYS A 84 -2.17 4.79 -11.22
CA LYS A 84 -1.59 3.49 -11.55
C LYS A 84 -0.72 2.96 -10.41
N TYR A 85 0.25 3.74 -9.95
CA TYR A 85 1.19 3.28 -8.93
C TYR A 85 0.61 3.26 -7.52
N GLY A 86 -0.34 4.13 -7.20
CA GLY A 86 -1.12 4.06 -5.96
C GLY A 86 -1.89 2.75 -5.87
N PHE A 87 -2.62 2.40 -6.94
CA PHE A 87 -3.39 1.17 -7.00
C PHE A 87 -2.51 -0.10 -7.05
N LEU A 88 -1.43 -0.09 -7.82
CA LEU A 88 -0.48 -1.22 -7.85
C LEU A 88 0.15 -1.48 -6.48
N THR A 89 0.50 -0.42 -5.74
CA THR A 89 1.00 -0.57 -4.37
C THR A 89 -0.05 -1.27 -3.50
N LEU A 90 -1.31 -0.81 -3.54
CA LEU A 90 -2.41 -1.40 -2.76
C LEU A 90 -2.58 -2.90 -3.04
N ILE A 91 -2.79 -3.28 -4.31
CA ILE A 91 -3.15 -4.67 -4.64
C ILE A 91 -1.99 -5.63 -4.37
N ILE A 92 -0.76 -5.22 -4.65
CA ILE A 92 0.41 -6.08 -4.44
C ILE A 92 0.70 -6.20 -2.94
N THR A 93 0.57 -5.12 -2.16
CA THR A 93 0.67 -5.22 -0.70
C THR A 93 -0.42 -6.11 -0.12
N ALA A 94 -1.68 -5.92 -0.51
CA ALA A 94 -2.80 -6.72 -0.01
C ALA A 94 -2.58 -8.22 -0.28
N PHE A 95 -2.13 -8.55 -1.49
CA PHE A 95 -1.83 -9.92 -1.86
C PHE A 95 -0.66 -10.49 -1.05
N LEU A 96 0.46 -9.76 -0.95
CA LEU A 96 1.66 -10.25 -0.24
C LEU A 96 1.47 -10.36 1.27
N VAL A 97 0.69 -9.47 1.88
CA VAL A 97 0.41 -9.51 3.33
C VAL A 97 -0.51 -10.68 3.68
N GLY A 98 -1.46 -11.06 2.82
CA GLY A 98 -2.30 -12.23 3.08
C GLY A 98 -1.47 -13.50 3.34
N TRP A 99 -0.34 -13.66 2.64
CA TRP A 99 0.55 -14.81 2.83
C TRP A 99 1.15 -14.91 4.23
N THR A 100 1.29 -13.80 4.96
CA THR A 100 1.82 -13.86 6.32
C THR A 100 0.82 -14.49 7.28
N GLY A 101 -0.47 -14.16 7.16
CA GLY A 101 -1.56 -14.80 7.91
C GLY A 101 -1.72 -16.26 7.51
N PHE A 102 -1.67 -16.55 6.20
CA PHE A 102 -1.77 -17.92 5.69
C PHE A 102 -0.69 -18.85 6.26
N VAL A 103 0.57 -18.37 6.35
CA VAL A 103 1.67 -19.18 6.90
C VAL A 103 1.60 -19.30 8.43
N GLN A 104 1.09 -18.28 9.13
CA GLN A 104 1.02 -18.28 10.59
C GLN A 104 -0.15 -19.11 11.13
N GLU A 105 -1.30 -19.05 10.48
CA GLU A 105 -2.57 -19.57 10.98
C GLU A 105 -3.16 -20.63 10.05
N GLY A 106 -3.06 -20.41 8.73
CA GLY A 106 -3.67 -21.29 7.73
C GLY A 106 -3.02 -22.67 7.56
N MET A 107 -1.96 -22.99 8.31
CA MET A 107 -1.31 -24.31 8.31
C MET A 107 -1.69 -25.15 9.54
N GLU A 108 -2.72 -24.75 10.29
CA GLU A 108 -3.24 -25.55 11.39
C GLU A 108 -3.83 -26.89 10.92
N PRO A 109 -3.72 -27.98 11.72
CA PRO A 109 -4.04 -29.33 11.26
C PRO A 109 -5.52 -29.59 10.96
N TYR A 110 -6.42 -28.68 11.31
CA TYR A 110 -7.87 -28.87 11.24
C TYR A 110 -8.52 -28.19 10.03
N ASP A 111 -7.80 -27.31 9.32
CA ASP A 111 -8.31 -26.61 8.14
C ASP A 111 -7.84 -27.24 6.84
N THR A 112 -8.67 -27.17 5.80
CA THR A 112 -8.23 -27.53 4.45
C THR A 112 -7.44 -26.39 3.84
N PHE A 113 -6.49 -26.71 2.94
CA PHE A 113 -5.73 -25.70 2.21
C PHE A 113 -6.63 -24.66 1.52
N LEU A 114 -7.77 -25.09 0.96
CA LEU A 114 -8.69 -24.20 0.25
C LEU A 114 -9.39 -23.24 1.20
N ASP A 115 -9.81 -23.71 2.37
CA ASP A 115 -10.44 -22.88 3.39
C ASP A 115 -9.44 -21.84 3.92
N SER A 116 -8.24 -22.28 4.27
CA SER A 116 -7.15 -21.38 4.68
C SER A 116 -6.78 -20.35 3.61
N PHE A 117 -6.76 -20.75 2.34
CA PHE A 117 -6.46 -19.84 1.24
C PHE A 117 -7.57 -18.80 1.08
N GLU A 118 -8.83 -19.24 1.18
CA GLU A 118 -9.98 -18.33 1.12
C GLU A 118 -9.94 -17.30 2.25
N ASP A 119 -9.68 -17.75 3.48
CA ASP A 119 -9.75 -16.93 4.68
C ASP A 119 -8.57 -15.98 4.84
N TYR A 120 -7.36 -16.40 4.48
CA TYR A 120 -6.15 -15.60 4.71
C TYR A 120 -5.60 -14.89 3.47
N ILE A 121 -5.94 -15.36 2.25
CA ILE A 121 -5.50 -14.71 1.00
C ILE A 121 -6.67 -14.00 0.33
N PHE A 122 -7.71 -14.75 -0.05
CA PHE A 122 -8.75 -14.22 -0.95
C PHE A 122 -9.61 -13.15 -0.28
N LYS A 123 -10.20 -13.45 0.89
CA LYS A 123 -11.05 -12.51 1.62
C LYS A 123 -10.29 -11.22 1.98
N PRO A 124 -9.09 -11.26 2.59
CA PRO A 124 -8.34 -10.04 2.91
C PRO A 124 -7.95 -9.26 1.65
N PHE A 125 -7.46 -9.92 0.61
CA PHE A 125 -7.14 -9.27 -0.66
C PHE A 125 -8.36 -8.56 -1.26
N PHE A 126 -9.52 -9.22 -1.28
CA PHE A 126 -10.77 -8.66 -1.78
C PHE A 126 -11.19 -7.43 -0.99
N TRP A 127 -11.28 -7.53 0.34
CA TRP A 127 -11.75 -6.43 1.18
C TRP A 127 -10.80 -5.23 1.17
N ILE A 128 -9.48 -5.47 1.28
CA ILE A 128 -8.48 -4.41 1.21
C ILE A 128 -8.52 -3.72 -0.15
N THR A 129 -8.65 -4.49 -1.24
CA THR A 129 -8.73 -3.91 -2.58
C THR A 129 -10.01 -3.10 -2.76
N PHE A 130 -11.15 -3.64 -2.35
CA PHE A 130 -12.46 -2.99 -2.53
C PHE A 130 -12.57 -1.69 -1.72
N ILE A 131 -12.26 -1.74 -0.42
CA ILE A 131 -12.32 -0.58 0.48
C ILE A 131 -11.19 0.40 0.16
N GLY A 132 -9.99 -0.12 -0.11
CA GLY A 132 -8.79 0.68 -0.37
C GLY A 132 -8.72 1.30 -1.76
N PHE A 133 -9.56 0.85 -2.71
CA PHE A 133 -9.51 1.30 -4.11
C PHE A 133 -9.56 2.82 -4.23
N LEU A 134 -10.62 3.43 -3.69
CA LEU A 134 -10.84 4.87 -3.80
C LEU A 134 -9.74 5.68 -3.10
N PRO A 135 -9.39 5.44 -1.82
CA PRO A 135 -8.32 6.20 -1.18
C PRO A 135 -6.96 6.01 -1.87
N ALA A 136 -6.64 4.80 -2.37
CA ALA A 136 -5.39 4.56 -3.09
C ALA A 136 -5.31 5.35 -4.41
N ILE A 137 -6.41 5.44 -5.16
CA ILE A 137 -6.48 6.25 -6.38
C ILE A 137 -6.34 7.74 -6.06
N LEU A 138 -7.08 8.25 -5.07
CA LEU A 138 -7.06 9.67 -4.69
C LEU A 138 -5.67 10.10 -4.20
N VAL A 139 -5.11 9.34 -3.25
CA VAL A 139 -3.76 9.57 -2.73
C VAL A 139 -2.72 9.42 -3.83
N GLY A 140 -2.87 8.43 -4.72
CA GLY A 140 -2.01 8.23 -5.88
C GLY A 140 -2.01 9.42 -6.84
N ILE A 141 -3.17 10.00 -7.15
CA ILE A 141 -3.28 11.20 -7.99
C ILE A 141 -2.57 12.39 -7.33
N LEU A 142 -2.78 12.61 -6.02
CA LEU A 142 -2.10 13.67 -5.27
C LEU A 142 -0.58 13.50 -5.30
N PHE A 143 -0.11 12.27 -5.09
CA PHE A 143 1.30 11.89 -5.22
C PHE A 143 1.86 12.22 -6.62
N GLY A 144 1.15 11.87 -7.69
CA GLY A 144 1.54 12.20 -9.06
C GLY A 144 1.65 13.71 -9.28
N LYS A 145 0.71 14.49 -8.75
CA LYS A 145 0.73 15.96 -8.78
C LYS A 145 1.93 16.54 -8.01
N TRP A 146 2.29 15.96 -6.87
CA TRP A 146 3.47 16.38 -6.10
C TRP A 146 4.78 16.12 -6.83
N ILE A 147 4.89 14.99 -7.54
CA ILE A 147 6.04 14.74 -8.42
C ILE A 147 6.10 15.82 -9.50
N ARG A 148 4.99 16.08 -10.20
CA ARG A 148 4.94 17.07 -11.30
C ARG A 148 5.35 18.47 -10.83
N LYS A 149 4.83 18.92 -9.69
CA LYS A 149 5.17 20.23 -9.09
C LYS A 149 6.63 20.36 -8.67
N SER A 150 7.34 19.25 -8.44
CA SER A 150 8.77 19.29 -8.08
C SER A 150 9.69 19.67 -9.25
N LYS A 151 9.12 19.89 -10.44
CA LYS A 151 9.80 20.39 -11.65
C LYS A 151 9.70 21.91 -11.79
N GLU A 152 8.68 22.52 -11.19
CA GLU A 152 8.45 23.97 -11.17
C GLU A 152 9.36 24.62 -10.13
#